data_AF-A0A1G6CRA9-F1
#
_entry.id   AF-A0A1G6CRA9-F1
#
_cell.length_a   1.000
_cell.length_b   1.000
_cell.length_c   1.000
_cell.angle_alpha   90.00
_cell.angle_beta   90.00
_cell.angle_gamma   90.00
#
_symmetry.space_group_name_H-M   'P 1'
#
loop_
_entity.id
_entity.type
_entity.pdbx_description
1 polymer ?
#
loop_
_entity_poly.entity_id
_entity_poly.type
_entity_poly.pdbx_seq_one_letter_code
_entity_poly.pdbx_strand_id
1 'polypeptide(L)'
;MAEAEKKSIDLKKEEIRSPDQLNDYLRVTNPGVWAVFAVVFLIIAAFFAWSLAGTIETLTDAKAVVSDGSAELIILGSEGGTVQKGMTVRVDKKEYSILDVREDEYGRTVAYTAVDLPDGSYDAKIVTESITPISFLLQN
;
A
#
# COMPACT_ATOMS: atom_id res chain seq x y z
N MET A 1 -70.75 41.35 5.67
CA MET A 1 -70.12 40.13 6.23
C MET A 1 -69.18 39.45 5.24
N ALA A 2 -69.48 39.41 3.93
CA ALA A 2 -68.60 38.79 2.92
C ALA A 2 -67.25 39.50 2.66
N GLU A 3 -67.12 40.79 3.00
CA GLU A 3 -65.92 41.59 2.69
C GLU A 3 -64.79 41.42 3.72
N ALA A 4 -65.13 41.17 4.98
CA ALA A 4 -64.17 40.88 6.04
C ALA A 4 -63.54 39.49 5.88
N GLU A 5 -64.32 38.53 5.35
CA GLU A 5 -63.85 37.17 5.08
C GLU A 5 -62.81 37.19 3.95
N LYS A 6 -63.09 37.83 2.81
CA LYS A 6 -62.11 38.00 1.72
C LYS A 6 -60.80 38.64 2.19
N LYS A 7 -60.89 39.74 2.95
CA LYS A 7 -59.71 40.43 3.48
C LYS A 7 -58.87 39.56 4.42
N SER A 8 -59.50 38.67 5.20
CA SER A 8 -58.78 37.71 6.07
C SER A 8 -58.17 36.54 5.31
N ILE A 9 -58.76 36.15 4.17
CA ILE A 9 -58.25 35.12 3.28
C ILE A 9 -57.05 35.66 2.48
N ASP A 10 -57.11 36.92 2.06
CA ASP A 10 -56.03 37.60 1.36
C ASP A 10 -54.83 37.87 2.27
N LEU A 11 -55.04 38.33 3.52
CA LEU A 11 -53.95 38.49 4.50
C LEU A 11 -53.26 37.15 4.85
N LYS A 12 -54.01 36.06 5.00
CA LYS A 12 -53.44 34.74 5.30
C LYS A 12 -52.62 34.15 4.16
N LYS A 13 -52.79 34.65 2.93
CA LYS A 13 -52.07 34.14 1.75
C LYS A 13 -50.69 34.80 1.59
N GLU A 14 -50.50 35.98 2.16
CA GLU A 14 -49.22 36.71 2.10
C GLU A 14 -48.22 36.23 3.17
N GLU A 15 -48.69 35.66 4.29
CA GLU A 15 -47.83 35.26 5.42
C GLU A 15 -47.19 33.85 5.30
N ILE A 16 -47.59 33.03 4.31
CA ILE A 16 -47.07 31.66 4.14
C ILE A 16 -45.81 31.62 3.23
N ARG A 17 -45.40 32.77 2.73
CA ARG A 17 -44.15 32.92 2.00
C ARG A 17 -43.24 33.84 2.80
N SER A 18 -42.46 33.26 3.70
CA SER A 18 -41.08 33.70 3.84
C SER A 18 -40.23 32.79 2.95
N PRO A 19 -40.00 33.18 1.68
CA PRO A 19 -39.19 32.41 0.73
C PRO A 19 -37.68 32.51 1.06
N ASP A 20 -37.29 33.32 2.05
CA ASP A 20 -35.90 33.69 2.29
C ASP A 20 -35.06 32.63 3.01
N GLN A 21 -35.67 31.52 3.46
CA GLN A 21 -34.94 30.46 4.17
C GLN A 21 -34.81 29.14 3.38
N LEU A 22 -35.46 29.01 2.22
CA LEU A 22 -35.24 27.86 1.33
C LEU A 22 -34.00 28.04 0.44
N ASN A 23 -33.64 29.29 0.15
CA ASN A 23 -32.47 29.63 -0.66
C ASN A 23 -31.14 29.34 0.07
N ASP A 24 -31.15 29.30 1.41
CA ASP A 24 -29.96 29.02 2.21
C ASP A 24 -29.49 27.56 2.09
N TYR A 25 -30.39 26.63 1.75
CA TYR A 25 -30.05 25.24 1.45
C TYR A 25 -29.59 25.03 -0.01
N LEU A 26 -30.00 25.88 -0.95
CA LEU A 26 -29.46 25.88 -2.32
C LEU A 26 -28.02 26.43 -2.38
N ARG A 27 -27.60 27.14 -1.33
CA ARG A 27 -26.20 27.54 -1.10
C ARG A 27 -25.32 26.39 -0.59
N VAL A 28 -25.90 25.23 -0.26
CA VAL A 28 -25.15 24.04 0.18
C VAL A 28 -24.50 23.30 -0.99
N THR A 29 -24.76 23.70 -2.23
CA THR A 29 -23.97 23.26 -3.39
C THR A 29 -22.98 24.35 -3.81
N ASN A 30 -22.15 24.81 -2.86
CA ASN A 30 -21.00 25.64 -3.21
C ASN A 30 -20.07 24.80 -4.11
N PRO A 31 -19.85 25.17 -5.39
CA PRO A 31 -19.02 24.38 -6.31
C PRO A 31 -17.63 24.07 -5.76
N GLY A 32 -17.10 24.94 -4.88
CA GLY A 32 -15.84 24.71 -4.18
C GLY A 32 -15.85 23.47 -3.28
N VAL A 33 -16.96 23.18 -2.59
CA VAL A 33 -17.07 22.00 -1.71
C VAL A 33 -17.04 20.70 -2.53
N TRP A 34 -17.72 20.67 -3.66
CA TRP A 34 -17.67 19.54 -4.61
C TRP A 34 -16.28 19.36 -5.22
N ALA A 35 -15.58 20.45 -5.54
CA ALA A 35 -14.21 20.40 -6.03
C ALA A 35 -13.26 19.82 -4.96
N VAL A 36 -13.43 20.20 -3.68
CA VAL A 36 -12.64 19.62 -2.57
C VAL A 36 -12.89 18.12 -2.44
N PHE A 37 -14.15 17.67 -2.49
CA PHE A 37 -14.45 16.23 -2.49
C PHE A 37 -13.80 15.51 -3.67
N ALA A 38 -13.86 16.08 -4.87
CA ALA A 38 -13.22 15.49 -6.04
C ALA A 38 -11.70 15.32 -5.83
N VAL A 39 -11.02 16.33 -5.27
CA VAL A 39 -9.58 16.23 -4.95
C VAL A 39 -9.31 15.15 -3.91
N VAL A 40 -10.11 15.07 -2.85
CA VAL A 40 -9.98 14.03 -1.82
C VAL A 40 -10.16 12.64 -2.43
N PHE A 41 -11.18 12.44 -3.27
CA PHE A 41 -11.40 11.18 -3.97
C PHE A 41 -10.23 10.82 -4.90
N LEU A 42 -9.65 11.78 -5.60
CA LEU A 42 -8.48 11.55 -6.46
C LEU A 42 -7.24 11.13 -5.65
N ILE A 43 -6.98 11.77 -4.52
CA ILE A 43 -5.87 11.39 -3.63
C ILE A 43 -6.08 9.98 -3.08
N ILE A 44 -7.29 9.66 -2.65
CA ILE A 44 -7.65 8.33 -2.17
C ILE A 44 -7.45 7.30 -3.29
N ALA A 45 -7.96 7.55 -4.48
CA ALA A 45 -7.79 6.65 -5.62
C ALA A 45 -6.32 6.44 -5.98
N ALA A 46 -5.51 7.49 -5.95
CA ALA A 46 -4.06 7.41 -6.18
C ALA A 46 -3.36 6.59 -5.09
N PHE A 47 -3.72 6.80 -3.83
CA PHE A 47 -3.18 6.04 -2.71
C PHE A 47 -3.53 4.56 -2.79
N PHE A 48 -4.79 4.22 -3.15
CA PHE A 48 -5.20 2.84 -3.40
C PHE A 48 -4.46 2.23 -4.59
N ALA A 49 -4.35 2.96 -5.71
CA ALA A 49 -3.63 2.50 -6.88
C ALA A 49 -2.14 2.22 -6.56
N TRP A 50 -1.51 3.10 -5.80
CA TRP A 50 -0.13 2.91 -5.35
C TRP A 50 0.00 1.77 -4.33
N SER A 51 -0.94 1.62 -3.41
CA SER A 51 -0.93 0.55 -2.39
C SER A 51 -1.17 -0.84 -2.97
N LEU A 52 -1.88 -0.93 -4.10
CA LEU A 52 -2.09 -2.17 -4.86
C LEU A 52 -0.83 -2.61 -5.60
N ALA A 53 -0.08 -1.66 -6.16
CA ALA A 53 1.09 -1.94 -6.98
C ALA A 53 2.42 -1.92 -6.21
N GLY A 54 2.47 -1.23 -5.07
CA GLY A 54 3.68 -1.05 -4.28
C GLY A 54 3.98 -2.29 -3.44
N THR A 55 5.20 -2.80 -3.56
CA THR A 55 5.81 -3.69 -2.57
C THR A 55 7.01 -2.97 -1.97
N ILE A 56 7.13 -3.01 -0.65
CA ILE A 56 8.28 -2.48 0.07
C ILE A 56 9.05 -3.68 0.58
N GLU A 57 10.27 -3.86 0.06
CA GLU A 57 11.13 -4.98 0.40
C GLU A 57 12.32 -4.52 1.23
N THR A 58 12.60 -5.24 2.31
CA THR A 58 13.84 -5.12 3.08
C THR A 58 14.85 -6.12 2.50
N LEU A 59 16.02 -5.61 2.08
CA LEU A 59 17.06 -6.41 1.44
C LEU A 59 18.29 -6.51 2.34
N THR A 60 18.82 -7.72 2.46
CA THR A 60 20.11 -7.99 3.11
C THR A 60 21.14 -8.38 2.07
N ASP A 61 22.29 -7.71 2.07
CA ASP A 61 23.38 -8.05 1.18
C ASP A 61 24.04 -9.39 1.58
N ALA A 62 24.40 -10.18 0.58
CA ALA A 62 25.05 -11.48 0.74
C ALA A 62 26.02 -11.73 -0.42
N LYS A 63 26.98 -12.63 -0.20
CA LYS A 63 27.82 -13.19 -1.25
C LYS A 63 27.34 -14.59 -1.59
N ALA A 64 27.06 -14.83 -2.86
CA ALA A 64 26.75 -16.15 -3.37
C ALA A 64 28.01 -16.79 -3.95
N VAL A 65 28.28 -18.04 -3.59
CA VAL A 65 29.26 -18.91 -4.25
C VAL A 65 28.48 -20.05 -4.89
N VAL A 66 28.53 -20.12 -6.21
CA VAL A 66 27.84 -21.14 -7.00
C VAL A 66 28.82 -22.26 -7.32
N SER A 67 28.41 -23.49 -7.01
CA SER A 67 29.11 -24.73 -7.36
C SER A 67 28.08 -25.82 -7.66
N ASP A 68 28.23 -26.50 -8.80
CA ASP A 68 27.41 -27.66 -9.18
C ASP A 68 25.89 -27.38 -9.20
N GLY A 69 25.49 -26.16 -9.59
CA GLY A 69 24.08 -25.74 -9.63
C GLY A 69 23.45 -25.45 -8.27
N SER A 70 24.25 -25.34 -7.20
CA SER A 70 23.83 -24.87 -5.88
C SER A 70 24.60 -23.61 -5.51
N ALA A 71 23.90 -22.62 -4.94
CA ALA A 71 24.50 -21.41 -4.41
C ALA A 71 24.51 -21.46 -2.88
N GLU A 72 25.70 -21.26 -2.31
CA GLU A 72 25.93 -21.00 -0.90
C GLU A 72 25.97 -19.48 -0.67
N LEU A 73 25.15 -19.00 0.26
CA LEU A 73 24.93 -17.58 0.53
C LEU A 73 25.48 -17.21 1.90
N ILE A 74 26.53 -16.40 1.91
CA ILE A 74 27.14 -15.84 3.11
C ILE A 74 26.57 -14.45 3.33
N ILE A 75 25.88 -14.25 4.45
CA ILE A 75 25.19 -12.99 4.77
C ILE A 75 26.21 -11.93 5.20
N LEU A 76 26.15 -10.75 4.56
CA LEU A 76 27.04 -9.62 4.80
C LEU A 76 26.29 -8.50 5.52
N GLY A 77 25.90 -8.73 6.77
CA GLY A 77 25.26 -7.71 7.59
C GLY A 77 24.53 -8.28 8.79
N SER A 78 24.57 -7.55 9.90
CA SER A 78 23.84 -7.88 11.14
C SER A 78 22.50 -7.16 11.25
N GLU A 79 22.14 -6.32 10.27
CA GLU A 79 21.00 -5.38 10.37
C GLU A 79 19.75 -5.85 9.62
N GLY A 80 19.85 -6.91 8.83
CA GLY A 80 18.71 -7.51 8.14
C GLY A 80 18.13 -8.66 8.94
N GLY A 81 16.81 -8.75 9.01
CA GLY A 81 16.08 -9.75 9.78
C GLY A 81 16.54 -11.20 9.54
N THR A 82 16.17 -12.09 10.47
CA THR A 82 16.57 -13.50 10.48
C THR A 82 16.27 -14.18 9.15
N VAL A 83 17.31 -14.64 8.44
CA VAL A 83 17.17 -15.39 7.18
C VAL A 83 16.57 -16.76 7.45
N GLN A 84 15.55 -17.12 6.67
CA GLN A 84 14.79 -18.36 6.83
C GLN A 84 14.53 -19.03 5.49
N LYS A 85 14.24 -20.33 5.55
CA LYS A 85 13.79 -21.11 4.40
C LYS A 85 12.54 -20.48 3.77
N GLY A 86 12.49 -20.48 2.44
CA GLY A 86 11.39 -19.93 1.66
C GLY A 86 11.55 -18.47 1.28
N MET A 87 12.46 -17.72 1.94
CA MET A 87 12.76 -16.33 1.55
C MET A 87 13.31 -16.26 0.12
N THR A 88 13.02 -15.15 -0.55
CA THR A 88 13.50 -14.90 -1.92
C THR A 88 14.93 -14.39 -1.88
N VAL A 89 15.78 -14.90 -2.75
CA VAL A 89 17.15 -14.42 -2.96
C VAL A 89 17.36 -14.07 -4.42
N ARG A 90 17.98 -12.91 -4.64
CA ARG A 90 18.34 -12.39 -5.95
C ARG A 90 19.82 -12.61 -6.19
N VAL A 91 20.16 -13.41 -7.20
CA VAL A 91 21.54 -13.66 -7.65
C VAL A 91 21.62 -13.35 -9.14
N ASP A 92 22.49 -12.43 -9.54
CA ASP A 92 22.68 -11.99 -10.93
C ASP A 92 21.36 -11.68 -11.68
N LYS A 93 20.49 -10.89 -11.04
CA LYS A 93 19.15 -10.47 -11.56
C LYS A 93 18.12 -11.60 -11.70
N LYS A 94 18.46 -12.83 -11.33
CA LYS A 94 17.51 -13.94 -11.23
C LYS A 94 17.04 -14.10 -9.78
N GLU A 95 15.79 -14.53 -9.61
CA GLU A 95 15.18 -14.78 -8.31
C GLU A 95 15.10 -16.29 -8.04
N TYR A 96 15.48 -16.67 -6.83
CA TYR A 96 15.44 -18.03 -6.32
C TYR A 96 14.83 -18.05 -4.93
N SER A 97 14.44 -19.23 -4.45
CA SER A 97 13.95 -19.41 -3.08
C SER A 97 15.00 -20.14 -2.24
N ILE A 98 15.23 -19.65 -1.02
CA ILE A 98 16.13 -20.29 -0.07
C ILE A 98 15.55 -21.65 0.32
N LEU A 99 16.32 -22.71 0.08
CA LEU A 99 15.91 -24.09 0.33
C LEU A 99 16.26 -24.57 1.74
N ASP A 100 17.37 -24.07 2.27
CA ASP A 100 17.89 -24.43 3.58
C ASP A 100 18.72 -23.31 4.19
N VAL A 101 18.79 -23.26 5.51
CA VAL A 101 19.61 -22.30 6.28
C VAL A 101 20.28 -23.05 7.41
N ARG A 102 21.60 -22.90 7.52
CA ARG A 102 22.42 -23.56 8.55
C ARG A 102 23.40 -22.59 9.15
N GLU A 103 23.94 -22.97 10.29
CA GLU A 103 25.07 -22.28 10.91
C GLU A 103 26.35 -23.03 10.52
N ASP A 104 27.36 -22.29 10.07
CA ASP A 104 28.67 -22.87 9.76
C ASP A 104 29.52 -23.09 11.02
N GLU A 105 30.72 -23.64 10.86
CA GLU A 105 31.66 -23.92 11.95
C GLU A 105 32.11 -22.66 12.72
N TYR A 106 31.87 -21.47 12.17
CA TYR A 106 32.22 -20.17 12.76
C TYR A 106 31.03 -19.46 13.39
N GLY A 107 29.88 -20.12 13.47
CA GLY A 107 28.67 -19.54 14.03
C GLY A 107 27.93 -18.58 13.08
N ARG A 108 28.25 -18.60 11.78
CA ARG A 108 27.65 -17.70 10.80
C ARG A 108 26.47 -18.37 10.13
N THR A 109 25.39 -17.62 9.95
CA THR A 109 24.24 -18.09 9.18
C THR A 109 24.58 -18.14 7.70
N VAL A 110 24.41 -19.32 7.10
CA VAL A 110 24.65 -19.62 5.69
C VAL A 110 23.37 -20.19 5.09
N ALA A 111 22.91 -19.61 3.99
CA ALA A 111 21.73 -20.08 3.27
C ALA A 111 22.12 -20.84 1.99
N TYR A 112 21.28 -21.78 1.58
CA TYR A 112 21.49 -22.61 0.39
C TYR A 112 20.30 -22.51 -0.55
N THR A 113 20.57 -22.38 -1.84
CA THR A 113 19.52 -22.37 -2.88
C THR A 113 20.01 -23.05 -4.15
N ALA A 114 19.11 -23.68 -4.91
CA ALA A 114 19.44 -24.23 -6.21
C ALA A 114 19.36 -23.12 -7.26
N VAL A 115 20.38 -23.03 -8.13
CA VAL A 115 20.49 -21.99 -9.16
C VAL A 115 20.86 -22.59 -10.51
N ASP A 116 20.48 -21.92 -11.59
CA ASP A 116 20.87 -22.29 -12.97
C ASP A 116 22.08 -21.47 -13.47
N LEU A 117 22.94 -21.03 -12.55
CA LEU A 117 24.07 -20.16 -12.85
C LEU A 117 25.35 -20.99 -13.02
N PRO A 118 26.30 -20.55 -13.88
CA PRO A 118 27.63 -21.13 -13.93
C PRO A 118 28.36 -20.95 -12.59
N ASP A 119 29.26 -21.89 -12.30
CA ASP A 119 30.12 -21.82 -11.13
C ASP A 119 30.89 -20.50 -11.07
N GLY A 120 30.91 -19.89 -9.88
CA GLY A 120 31.48 -18.56 -9.70
C GLY A 120 30.99 -17.85 -8.45
N SER A 121 31.50 -16.64 -8.21
CA SER A 121 31.05 -15.79 -7.11
C SER A 121 30.22 -14.63 -7.64
N TYR A 122 29.09 -14.38 -6.97
CA TYR A 122 28.12 -13.37 -7.36
C TYR A 122 27.71 -12.52 -6.16
N ASP A 123 27.30 -11.28 -6.43
CA ASP A 123 26.58 -10.48 -5.46
C ASP A 123 25.15 -10.98 -5.35
N ALA A 124 24.67 -11.12 -4.12
CA ALA A 124 23.33 -11.59 -3.82
C ALA A 124 22.61 -10.64 -2.87
N LYS A 125 21.29 -10.58 -2.99
CA LYS A 125 20.42 -9.84 -2.06
C LYS A 125 19.28 -10.74 -1.62
N ILE A 126 19.11 -10.89 -0.31
CA ILE A 126 18.04 -11.69 0.27
C ILE A 126 16.90 -10.76 0.67
N VAL A 127 15.69 -11.07 0.22
CA VAL A 127 14.45 -10.38 0.63
C VAL A 127 14.05 -10.96 1.99
N THR A 128 14.32 -10.23 3.07
CA THR A 128 14.04 -10.66 4.44
C THR A 128 12.64 -10.26 4.89
N GLU A 129 12.13 -9.15 4.36
CA GLU A 129 10.79 -8.67 4.63
C GLU A 129 10.19 -8.15 3.32
N SER A 130 8.90 -8.36 3.13
CA SER A 130 8.15 -7.82 2.01
C SER A 130 6.77 -7.41 2.51
N ILE A 131 6.46 -6.12 2.39
CA ILE A 131 5.22 -5.53 2.85
C ILE A 131 4.47 -4.96 1.64
N THR A 132 3.25 -5.45 1.44
CA THR A 132 2.29 -4.87 0.49
C THR A 132 1.39 -3.88 1.25
N PRO A 133 1.41 -2.56 1.01
CA PRO A 133 0.66 -1.60 1.82
C PRO A 133 -0.85 -1.88 1.92
N ILE A 134 -1.46 -2.53 0.91
CA ILE A 134 -2.88 -2.91 0.98
C ILE A 134 -3.20 -3.93 2.07
N SER A 135 -2.24 -4.77 2.49
CA SER A 135 -2.49 -5.78 3.52
C SER A 135 -2.86 -5.15 4.87
N PHE A 136 -2.38 -3.94 5.16
CA PHE A 136 -2.74 -3.20 6.37
C PHE A 136 -4.23 -2.83 6.43
N LEU A 137 -4.91 -2.71 5.28
CA LEU A 137 -6.34 -2.38 5.22
C LEU A 137 -7.24 -3.63 5.26
N LEU A 138 -6.69 -4.82 4.95
CA LEU A 138 -7.45 -6.06 4.82
C LEU A 138 -7.31 -7.01 6.03
N GLN A 139 -6.38 -6.74 6.95
CA GLN A 139 -6.07 -7.59 8.11
C GLN A 139 -6.93 -7.32 9.38
N ASN A 140 -8.05 -6.59 9.27
CA ASN A 140 -8.91 -6.29 10.41
C ASN A 140 -9.93 -7.39 10.72
#